data_AF-A0A920F2V8-F1
#
_entry.id   AF-A0A920F2V8-F1
#
_cell.length_a   1.000
_cell.length_b   1.000
_cell.length_c   1.000
_cell.angle_alpha   90.00
_cell.angle_beta   90.00
_cell.angle_gamma   90.00
#
_symmetry.space_group_name_H-M   'P 1'
#
loop_
_entity.id
_entity.type
_entity.pdbx_description
1 polymer ?
#
loop_
_entity_poly.entity_id
_entity_poly.type
_entity_poly.pdbx_seq_one_letter_code
_entity_poly.pdbx_strand_id
1 'polypeptide(L)'
;MDGVFVPNISFGMPVIKAMAKHTSKPLDVHLMIVDPDRYIQTFADLGADVLTVHIEACTHLHRSLQSIKEAGMKAGVGLNPHTPVSDLSPQLQISTWFV
;
A
#
# COMPACT_ATOMS: atom_id res chain seq x y z
N MET A 1 8.99 3.32 1.67
CA MET A 1 9.66 4.59 2.04
C MET A 1 10.60 4.95 0.92
N ASP A 2 10.40 6.10 0.28
CA ASP A 2 11.15 6.57 -0.89
C ASP A 2 12.08 7.75 -0.61
N GLY A 3 12.10 8.28 0.62
CA GLY A 3 12.85 9.49 0.96
C GLY A 3 12.16 10.80 0.55
N VAL A 4 10.98 10.73 -0.10
CA VAL A 4 10.23 11.90 -0.58
C VAL A 4 8.93 12.06 0.20
N PHE A 5 8.09 11.01 0.26
CA PHE A 5 6.86 11.02 1.07
C PHE A 5 7.17 11.02 2.57
N VAL A 6 8.24 10.34 2.95
CA VAL A 6 8.82 10.38 4.30
C VAL A 6 10.33 10.62 4.17
N PRO A 7 10.98 11.35 5.10
CA PRO A 7 12.41 11.69 5.03
C PRO A 7 13.30 10.50 5.45
N ASN A 8 12.94 9.28 5.01
CA ASN A 8 13.68 8.06 5.29
C ASN A 8 13.58 7.11 4.09
N ILE A 9 14.61 6.26 3.92
CA ILE A 9 14.63 5.20 2.92
C ILE A 9 14.77 3.87 3.66
N SER A 10 13.92 2.91 3.28
CA SER A 10 13.86 1.60 3.94
C SER A 10 14.07 0.50 2.89
N PHE A 11 13.34 -0.61 3.02
CA PHE A 11 13.47 -1.78 2.17
C PHE A 11 12.83 -1.55 0.80
N GLY A 12 13.59 -1.86 -0.24
CA GLY A 12 13.11 -1.86 -1.62
C GLY A 12 12.69 -3.25 -2.11
N MET A 13 12.37 -3.32 -3.40
CA MET A 13 11.91 -4.52 -4.11
C MET A 13 12.78 -5.79 -3.89
N PRO A 14 14.14 -5.72 -3.83
CA PRO A 14 14.96 -6.91 -3.63
C PRO A 14 14.68 -7.65 -2.32
N VAL A 15 14.35 -6.91 -1.26
CA VAL A 15 14.08 -7.49 0.07
C VAL A 15 12.75 -8.22 0.06
N ILE A 16 11.70 -7.63 -0.54
CA ILE A 16 10.39 -8.27 -0.68
C ILE A 16 10.52 -9.55 -1.49
N LYS A 17 11.23 -9.50 -2.62
CA LYS A 17 11.49 -10.70 -3.46
C LYS A 17 12.18 -11.82 -2.69
N ALA A 18 13.13 -11.47 -1.82
CA ALA A 18 13.80 -12.45 -0.96
C ALA A 18 12.83 -13.00 0.10
N MET A 19 12.08 -12.14 0.78
CA MET A 19 11.11 -12.54 1.80
C MET A 19 10.03 -13.46 1.25
N ALA A 20 9.48 -13.15 0.08
CA ALA A 20 8.44 -13.94 -0.59
C ALA A 20 8.86 -15.40 -0.85
N LYS A 21 10.16 -15.67 -0.98
CA LYS A 21 10.67 -17.05 -1.14
C LYS A 21 10.75 -17.84 0.17
N HIS A 22 10.79 -17.15 1.30
CA HIS A 22 11.12 -17.76 2.60
C HIS A 22 9.97 -17.70 3.61
N THR A 23 8.98 -16.85 3.40
CA THR A 23 7.81 -16.74 4.27
C THR A 23 6.67 -17.62 3.81
N SER A 24 5.97 -18.22 4.77
CA SER A 24 4.65 -18.85 4.56
C SER A 24 3.51 -17.96 5.09
N LYS A 25 3.85 -16.89 5.81
CA LYS A 25 2.89 -15.90 6.31
C LYS A 25 2.65 -14.80 5.26
N PRO A 26 1.43 -14.23 5.22
CA PRO A 26 1.12 -13.14 4.30
C PRO A 26 2.10 -11.97 4.42
N LEU A 27 2.53 -11.45 3.27
CA LEU A 27 3.34 -10.24 3.17
C LEU A 27 2.45 -9.01 3.05
N ASP A 28 2.51 -8.18 4.09
CA ASP A 28 1.90 -6.85 4.10
C ASP A 28 2.93 -5.79 3.75
N VAL A 29 2.69 -5.08 2.64
CA VAL A 29 3.56 -4.03 2.14
C VAL A 29 2.89 -2.68 2.37
N HIS A 30 3.50 -1.88 3.24
CA HIS A 30 3.05 -0.52 3.52
C HIS A 30 3.84 0.50 2.69
N LEU A 31 3.17 1.09 1.70
CA LEU A 31 3.74 2.07 0.80
C LEU A 31 3.66 3.49 1.36
N MET A 32 4.76 3.92 1.95
CA MET A 32 5.07 5.32 2.22
C MET A 32 5.91 5.89 1.07
N ILE A 33 5.29 6.14 -0.09
CA ILE A 33 5.94 6.68 -1.29
C ILE A 33 5.02 7.66 -2.01
N VAL A 34 5.59 8.51 -2.87
CA VAL A 34 4.83 9.33 -3.82
C VAL A 34 4.35 8.48 -5.00
N ASP A 35 3.13 8.73 -5.48
CA ASP A 35 2.48 8.05 -6.60
C ASP A 35 2.47 6.51 -6.49
N PRO A 36 1.83 5.94 -5.43
CA PRO A 36 1.88 4.50 -5.17
C PRO A 36 1.26 3.65 -6.29
N ASP A 37 0.32 4.20 -7.05
CA ASP A 37 -0.38 3.52 -8.15
C ASP A 37 0.57 2.90 -9.18
N ARG A 38 1.71 3.55 -9.42
CA ARG A 38 2.72 3.12 -10.40
C ARG A 38 3.36 1.79 -10.05
N TYR A 39 3.31 1.39 -8.78
CA TYR A 39 4.03 0.24 -8.27
C TYR A 39 3.12 -0.91 -7.85
N ILE A 40 1.79 -0.76 -7.94
CA ILE A 40 0.82 -1.77 -7.52
C ILE A 40 1.13 -3.12 -8.15
N GLN A 41 1.19 -3.17 -9.49
CA GLN A 41 1.46 -4.43 -10.19
C GLN A 41 2.85 -5.00 -9.84
N THR A 42 3.84 -4.13 -9.68
CA THR A 42 5.18 -4.55 -9.30
C THR A 42 5.20 -5.23 -7.93
N PHE A 43 4.49 -4.71 -6.93
CA PHE A 43 4.43 -5.35 -5.61
C PHE A 43 3.59 -6.64 -5.63
N ALA A 44 2.53 -6.71 -6.44
CA ALA A 44 1.80 -7.96 -6.65
C ALA A 44 2.72 -9.05 -7.24
N ASP A 45 3.48 -8.72 -8.31
CA ASP A 45 4.40 -9.65 -8.96
C ASP A 45 5.55 -10.09 -8.05
N LEU A 46 5.90 -9.26 -7.05
CA LEU A 46 6.89 -9.58 -6.03
C LEU A 46 6.36 -10.47 -4.90
N GLY A 47 5.05 -10.77 -4.89
CA GLY A 47 4.40 -11.66 -3.94
C GLY A 47 3.84 -10.96 -2.71
N ALA A 48 3.47 -9.68 -2.81
CA ALA A 48 2.71 -9.03 -1.73
C ALA A 48 1.28 -9.58 -1.66
N ASP A 49 0.78 -9.83 -0.45
CA ASP A 49 -0.60 -10.28 -0.21
C ASP A 49 -1.52 -9.11 0.16
N VAL A 50 -0.95 -8.12 0.84
CA VAL A 50 -1.63 -6.88 1.26
C VAL A 50 -0.79 -5.70 0.80
N LEU A 51 -1.45 -4.70 0.23
CA LEU A 51 -0.83 -3.44 -0.12
C LEU A 51 -1.59 -2.29 0.55
N THR A 52 -0.90 -1.59 1.44
CA THR A 52 -1.44 -0.44 2.18
C THR A 52 -0.87 0.85 1.59
N VAL A 53 -1.75 1.76 1.18
CA VAL A 53 -1.39 3.08 0.63
C VAL A 53 -1.91 4.20 1.51
N HIS A 54 -1.18 5.30 1.54
CA HIS A 54 -1.61 6.50 2.27
C HIS A 54 -2.64 7.30 1.47
N ILE A 55 -3.73 7.71 2.13
CA ILE A 55 -4.73 8.59 1.49
C ILE A 55 -4.08 9.88 0.97
N GLU A 56 -3.07 10.39 1.66
CA GLU A 56 -2.34 11.61 1.32
C GLU A 56 -1.43 11.45 0.09
N ALA A 57 -1.07 10.22 -0.25
CA ALA A 57 -0.21 9.91 -1.40
C ALA A 57 -1.01 9.59 -2.67
N CYS A 58 -2.33 9.40 -2.56
CA CYS A 58 -3.20 9.00 -3.66
C CYS A 58 -4.05 10.19 -4.14
N THR A 59 -3.96 10.54 -5.43
CA THR A 59 -4.87 11.54 -6.03
C THR A 59 -6.34 11.09 -6.00
N HIS A 60 -6.57 9.79 -6.25
CA HIS A 60 -7.91 9.20 -6.28
C HIS A 60 -7.92 7.86 -5.54
N LEU A 61 -7.95 7.90 -4.20
CA LEU A 61 -7.84 6.72 -3.33
C LEU A 61 -8.74 5.55 -3.74
N HIS A 62 -10.01 5.81 -4.09
CA HIS A 62 -10.94 4.75 -4.52
C HIS A 62 -10.41 3.95 -5.73
N ARG A 63 -9.84 4.64 -6.73
CA ARG A 63 -9.25 4.00 -7.90
C ARG A 63 -8.03 3.18 -7.50
N SER A 64 -7.14 3.75 -6.69
CA SER A 64 -5.95 3.06 -6.17
C SER A 64 -6.33 1.75 -5.48
N LEU A 65 -7.32 1.78 -4.57
CA LEU A 65 -7.79 0.59 -3.85
C LEU A 65 -8.42 -0.46 -4.77
N GLN A 66 -9.15 -0.04 -5.82
CA GLN A 66 -9.66 -0.97 -6.82
C GLN A 66 -8.53 -1.63 -7.61
N SER A 67 -7.55 -0.87 -8.08
CA SER A 67 -6.39 -1.40 -8.80
C SER A 67 -5.58 -2.39 -7.96
N ILE A 68 -5.47 -2.16 -6.64
CA ILE A 68 -4.83 -3.12 -5.72
C ILE A 68 -5.58 -4.46 -5.69
N LYS A 69 -6.92 -4.41 -5.62
CA LYS A 69 -7.75 -5.62 -5.63
C LYS A 69 -7.72 -6.34 -6.97
N GLU A 70 -7.75 -5.60 -8.07
CA GLU A 70 -7.65 -6.13 -9.43
C GLU A 70 -6.30 -6.84 -9.66
N ALA A 71 -5.23 -6.35 -9.03
CA ALA A 71 -3.92 -7.00 -9.01
C ALA A 71 -3.85 -8.24 -8.10
N GLY A 72 -4.95 -8.65 -7.45
CA GLY A 72 -5.04 -9.86 -6.62
C GLY A 72 -4.64 -9.69 -5.16
N MET A 73 -4.39 -8.46 -4.70
CA MET A 73 -3.99 -8.16 -3.32
C MET A 73 -5.15 -7.65 -2.47
N LYS A 74 -5.03 -7.75 -1.13
CA LYS A 74 -5.91 -7.01 -0.22
C LYS A 74 -5.49 -5.55 -0.16
N ALA A 75 -6.45 -4.64 -0.20
CA ALA A 75 -6.19 -3.21 -0.19
C ALA A 75 -6.31 -2.63 1.23
N GLY A 76 -5.28 -1.92 1.69
CA GLY A 76 -5.26 -1.20 2.95
C GLY A 76 -5.17 0.32 2.77
N VAL A 77 -5.68 1.09 3.74
CA VAL A 77 -5.54 2.55 3.76
C VAL A 77 -4.78 2.96 5.02
N GLY A 78 -3.67 3.68 4.82
CA GLY A 78 -2.90 4.33 5.88
C GLY A 78 -3.30 5.79 6.06
N LEU A 79 -3.31 6.27 7.30
CA LEU A 79 -3.51 7.70 7.61
C LEU A 79 -2.35 8.25 8.42
N ASN A 80 -1.93 9.46 8.11
CA ASN A 80 -1.07 10.21 8.99
C ASN A 80 -1.83 10.66 10.25
N PRO A 81 -1.14 10.87 11.39
CA PRO A 81 -1.79 11.23 12.64
C PRO A 81 -2.64 12.50 12.61
N HIS A 82 -2.36 13.41 11.67
CA HIS A 82 -3.08 14.66 11.51
C HIS A 82 -4.24 14.57 10.52
N THR A 83 -4.40 13.43 9.84
CA THR A 83 -5.45 13.23 8.84
C THR A 83 -6.73 12.74 9.54
N PRO A 84 -7.86 13.45 9.40
CA PRO A 84 -9.10 13.06 10.04
C PRO A 84 -9.61 11.70 9.56
N VAL A 85 -10.03 10.85 10.50
CA VAL A 85 -10.65 9.54 10.21
C VAL A 85 -11.94 9.70 9.38
N SER A 86 -12.61 10.85 9.45
CA SER A 86 -13.78 11.18 8.62
C SER A 86 -13.50 11.08 7.12
N ASP A 87 -12.25 11.22 6.71
CA ASP A 87 -11.87 11.19 5.29
C ASP A 87 -11.93 9.76 4.72
N LEU A 88 -12.07 8.74 5.58
CA LEU A 88 -12.28 7.32 5.22
C LEU A 88 -13.71 6.95 4.88
N SER A 89 -14.69 7.80 5.24
CA SER A 89 -16.12 7.49 5.09
C SER A 89 -16.48 6.99 3.68
N PRO A 90 -15.97 7.59 2.59
CA PRO A 90 -16.25 7.13 1.23
C PRO A 90 -15.62 5.79 0.84
N GLN A 91 -14.58 5.31 1.53
CA GLN A 91 -13.74 4.18 1.10
C GLN A 91 -13.90 2.92 1.96
N LEU A 92 -14.68 3.00 3.05
CA LEU A 92 -14.96 1.89 3.99
C LEU A 92 -15.47 0.60 3.35
N GLN A 93 -16.13 0.67 2.18
CA GLN A 93 -16.64 -0.52 1.48
C GLN A 93 -15.56 -1.24 0.66
N ILE A 94 -14.41 -0.60 0.41
CA ILE A 94 -13.39 -1.09 -0.52
C ILE A 94 -12.11 -1.45 0.22
N SER A 95 -11.70 -0.69 1.22
CA SER A 95 -10.58 -1.08 2.09
C SER A 95 -10.87 -2.38 2.84
N THR A 96 -9.87 -3.25 2.91
CA THR A 96 -9.96 -4.51 3.67
C THR A 96 -9.40 -4.32 5.10
N TRP A 97 -8.49 -3.35 5.32
CA TRP A 97 -7.79 -3.07 6.60
C TRP A 97 -7.35 -1.59 6.65
N PHE A 98 -7.11 -1.04 7.85
CA PHE A 98 -6.65 0.33 8.06
C PHE A 98 -5.42 0.36 8.98
N VAL A 99 -4.46 1.26 8.71
CA VAL A 99 -3.19 1.40 9.44
C VAL A 99 -2.94 2.85 9.85
#